data_AF-A0A1R0WHF5-F1
#
_entry.id   AF-A0A1R0WHF5-F1
#
_cell.length_a   1.000
_cell.length_b   1.000
_cell.length_c   1.000
_cell.angle_alpha   90.00
_cell.angle_beta   90.00
_cell.angle_gamma   90.00
#
_symmetry.space_group_name_H-M   'P 1'
#
loop_
_entity.id
_entity.type
_entity.pdbx_description
1 polymer ?
#
loop_
_entity_poly.entity_id
_entity_poly.type
_entity_poly.pdbx_seq_one_letter_code
_entity_poly.pdbx_strand_id
1 'polypeptide(L)'
;MQNKHLYKDIRYLIEGNEVQQEVYRVLTQFKIMDRLQAYDPILTGTVPIAVDIEGSDLDIICEVHDFSEFNQRLTDQFGEYEGFKISEKIVDGIKRMKASFRLEGWGIEVFGQPIPTSEQNAYRHMLIEDRVLKFAGEDFRSLVVSMKRKGTKTEPAFSMLLGLEGKGNAYEAMFEIENWTDEQIKQACVVYESSSMHFRSLSELVKKSKYSYKPSKDHIDPVFGPDREYSFQCYIDDHIILVSRGVNEDYAHVTIHGKDEFTFKCTLIDVRKENPSLIQVLKASVIEDYEHEEYEYADTMPYIGAVEVRDVEWICHLPEEPKELGEKFFTFVSSFLLNCSYNLSADIKELEPVKEYIKKDLQFMLKFPFEGKTYIRTRQLW
;
A
#
# COMPACT_ATOMS: atom_id res chain seq x y z
N MET A 1 -26.13 3.24 -4.11
CA MET A 1 -26.16 2.04 -3.25
C MET A 1 -27.35 1.15 -3.62
N GLN A 2 -27.15 0.18 -4.51
CA GLN A 2 -28.14 -0.88 -4.78
C GLN A 2 -27.73 -2.13 -3.99
N ASN A 3 -28.69 -2.70 -3.25
CA ASN A 3 -28.65 -3.90 -2.40
C ASN A 3 -28.16 -3.78 -0.93
N LYS A 4 -29.04 -3.27 -0.06
CA LYS A 4 -29.02 -3.49 1.41
C LYS A 4 -29.17 -4.97 1.84
N HIS A 5 -29.21 -5.90 0.90
CA HIS A 5 -29.45 -7.33 1.12
C HIS A 5 -28.24 -8.21 0.76
N LEU A 6 -27.16 -7.63 0.22
CA LEU A 6 -25.96 -8.39 -0.13
C LEU A 6 -25.29 -8.91 1.16
N TYR A 7 -24.75 -10.14 1.15
CA TYR A 7 -24.07 -10.75 2.31
C TYR A 7 -24.92 -10.97 3.57
N LYS A 8 -26.25 -10.77 3.55
CA LYS A 8 -27.14 -11.07 4.70
C LYS A 8 -27.29 -12.55 5.03
N ASP A 9 -26.84 -13.42 4.14
CA ASP A 9 -26.86 -14.87 4.30
C ASP A 9 -25.50 -15.41 3.88
N ILE A 10 -24.93 -16.36 4.61
CA ILE A 10 -23.58 -16.90 4.36
C ILE A 10 -23.50 -17.86 3.17
N ARG A 11 -24.61 -18.23 2.51
CA ARG A 11 -24.64 -19.19 1.39
C ARG A 11 -23.78 -18.80 0.19
N TYR A 12 -23.48 -17.51 0.00
CA TYR A 12 -22.56 -17.09 -1.08
C TYR A 12 -21.16 -17.69 -0.92
N LEU A 13 -20.76 -18.07 0.30
CA LEU A 13 -19.48 -18.70 0.57
C LEU A 13 -19.36 -20.11 -0.02
N ILE A 14 -20.48 -20.78 -0.34
CA ILE A 14 -20.48 -22.13 -0.94
C ILE A 14 -19.81 -22.12 -2.31
N GLU A 15 -20.02 -21.05 -3.08
CA GLU A 15 -19.43 -20.86 -4.41
C GLU A 15 -18.10 -20.10 -4.36
N GLY A 16 -17.61 -19.81 -3.14
CA GLY A 16 -16.37 -19.09 -2.90
C GLY A 16 -15.11 -19.95 -3.05
N ASN A 17 -13.96 -19.37 -2.71
CA ASN A 17 -12.68 -20.06 -2.64
C ASN A 17 -12.63 -21.10 -1.49
N GLU A 18 -11.53 -21.86 -1.38
CA GLU A 18 -11.38 -22.91 -0.37
C GLU A 18 -11.59 -22.39 1.07
N VAL A 19 -11.05 -21.20 1.39
CA VAL A 19 -11.23 -20.57 2.70
C VAL A 19 -12.69 -20.22 2.96
N GLN A 20 -13.37 -19.65 1.98
CA GLN A 20 -14.79 -19.30 2.09
C GLN A 20 -15.66 -20.55 2.30
N GLN A 21 -15.40 -21.63 1.57
CA GLN A 21 -16.10 -22.90 1.73
C GLN A 21 -15.84 -23.53 3.11
N GLU A 22 -14.61 -23.43 3.61
CA GLU A 22 -14.26 -23.86 4.97
C GLU A 22 -15.02 -23.04 6.02
N VAL A 23 -15.05 -21.72 5.89
CA VAL A 23 -15.76 -20.82 6.81
C VAL A 23 -17.26 -21.09 6.78
N TYR A 24 -17.84 -21.34 5.61
CA TYR A 24 -19.23 -21.77 5.50
C TYR A 24 -19.50 -23.05 6.30
N ARG A 25 -18.62 -24.06 6.16
CA ARG A 25 -18.70 -25.32 6.91
C ARG A 25 -18.64 -25.06 8.42
N VAL A 26 -17.67 -24.27 8.90
CA VAL A 26 -17.52 -23.95 10.34
C VAL A 26 -18.77 -23.25 10.87
N LEU A 27 -19.19 -22.16 10.24
CA LEU A 27 -20.35 -21.38 10.73
C LEU A 27 -21.65 -22.19 10.72
N THR A 28 -21.82 -23.08 9.74
CA THR A 28 -22.99 -23.97 9.63
C THR A 28 -22.94 -25.10 10.66
N GLN A 29 -21.80 -25.77 10.82
CA GLN A 29 -21.62 -26.89 11.74
C GLN A 29 -21.89 -26.48 13.19
N PHE A 30 -21.39 -25.31 13.59
CA PHE A 30 -21.59 -24.78 14.95
C PHE A 30 -22.86 -23.92 15.09
N LYS A 31 -23.61 -23.72 14.00
CA LYS A 31 -24.85 -22.94 13.95
C LYS A 31 -24.69 -21.52 14.48
N ILE A 32 -23.57 -20.86 14.17
CA ILE A 32 -23.22 -19.56 14.74
C ILE A 32 -24.26 -18.51 14.37
N MET A 33 -24.61 -18.42 13.08
CA MET A 33 -25.59 -17.46 12.58
C MET A 33 -26.99 -17.73 13.16
N ASP A 34 -27.39 -18.98 13.31
CA ASP A 34 -28.69 -19.35 13.88
C ASP A 34 -28.79 -18.97 15.36
N ARG A 35 -27.72 -19.18 16.15
CA ARG A 35 -27.68 -18.82 17.59
C ARG A 35 -27.81 -17.31 17.80
N LEU A 36 -27.35 -16.52 16.83
CA LEU A 36 -27.36 -15.06 16.83
C LEU A 36 -28.53 -14.45 16.06
N GLN A 37 -29.41 -15.26 15.45
CA GLN A 37 -30.45 -14.82 14.51
C GLN A 37 -31.33 -13.66 15.03
N ALA A 38 -31.62 -13.64 16.33
CA ALA A 38 -32.42 -12.59 16.98
C ALA A 38 -31.81 -11.17 16.85
N TYR A 39 -30.54 -11.07 16.49
CA TYR A 39 -29.78 -9.82 16.38
C TYR A 39 -29.40 -9.45 14.93
N ASP A 40 -30.06 -10.03 13.92
CA ASP A 40 -29.79 -9.84 12.48
C ASP A 40 -28.29 -9.98 12.10
N PRO A 41 -27.65 -11.12 12.42
CA PRO A 41 -26.20 -11.24 12.33
C PRO A 41 -25.70 -11.21 10.88
N ILE A 42 -24.62 -10.48 10.64
CA ILE A 42 -23.95 -10.43 9.32
C ILE A 42 -22.47 -10.78 9.48
N LEU A 43 -21.98 -11.73 8.67
CA LEU A 43 -20.55 -11.97 8.52
C LEU A 43 -19.94 -10.84 7.70
N THR A 44 -18.95 -10.16 8.28
CA THR A 44 -18.24 -9.02 7.72
C THR A 44 -16.73 -9.27 7.68
N GLY A 45 -15.97 -8.26 7.26
CA GLY A 45 -14.52 -8.33 7.23
C GLY A 45 -14.00 -8.95 5.93
N THR A 46 -12.85 -9.62 6.02
CA THR A 46 -12.00 -9.86 4.85
C THR A 46 -12.27 -11.17 4.12
N VAL A 47 -12.77 -12.19 4.83
CA VAL A 47 -13.15 -13.50 4.25
C VAL A 47 -14.33 -13.39 3.27
N PRO A 48 -15.45 -12.68 3.58
CA PRO A 48 -16.56 -12.55 2.65
C PRO A 48 -16.18 -12.04 1.26
N ILE A 49 -15.15 -11.20 1.21
CA ILE A 49 -14.67 -10.55 0.00
C ILE A 49 -13.33 -11.12 -0.45
N ALA A 50 -12.88 -12.27 0.03
CA ALA A 50 -11.65 -12.96 -0.39
C ALA A 50 -10.40 -12.05 -0.41
N VAL A 51 -10.18 -11.27 0.65
CA VAL A 51 -8.92 -10.54 0.88
C VAL A 51 -8.30 -10.93 2.22
N ASP A 52 -8.76 -12.02 2.83
CA ASP A 52 -8.20 -12.59 4.04
C ASP A 52 -6.76 -13.07 3.85
N ILE A 53 -6.05 -13.14 4.96
CA ILE A 53 -4.69 -13.69 5.09
C ILE A 53 -4.66 -14.67 6.27
N GLU A 54 -3.61 -15.48 6.37
CA GLU A 54 -3.42 -16.37 7.52
C GLU A 54 -3.55 -15.59 8.84
N GLY A 55 -4.34 -16.13 9.78
CA GLY A 55 -4.63 -15.50 11.06
C GLY A 55 -5.74 -14.43 11.04
N SER A 56 -6.45 -14.24 9.92
CA SER A 56 -7.65 -13.39 9.89
C SER A 56 -8.77 -13.98 10.76
N ASP A 57 -9.50 -13.09 11.47
CA ASP A 57 -10.66 -13.47 12.26
C ASP A 57 -11.96 -13.50 11.42
N LEU A 58 -13.00 -14.13 11.95
CA LEU A 58 -14.37 -14.08 11.42
C LEU A 58 -15.18 -13.05 12.21
N ASP A 59 -15.39 -11.88 11.59
CA ASP A 59 -16.12 -10.77 12.19
C ASP A 59 -17.63 -10.89 11.96
N ILE A 60 -18.42 -11.02 13.02
CA ILE A 60 -19.88 -11.09 12.97
C ILE A 60 -20.45 -9.88 13.70
N ILE A 61 -21.21 -9.05 13.00
CA ILE A 61 -21.90 -7.91 13.59
C ILE A 61 -23.36 -8.23 13.92
N CYS A 62 -23.88 -7.61 14.98
CA CYS A 62 -25.23 -7.79 15.50
C CYS A 62 -25.86 -6.43 15.86
N GLU A 63 -27.17 -6.30 15.66
CA GLU A 63 -27.98 -5.20 16.18
C GLU A 63 -28.47 -5.55 17.59
N VAL A 64 -28.08 -4.74 18.59
CA VAL A 64 -28.30 -5.06 20.01
C VAL A 64 -28.84 -3.85 20.76
N HIS A 65 -30.03 -3.99 21.33
CA HIS A 65 -30.66 -2.98 22.20
C HIS A 65 -30.67 -3.40 23.68
N ASP A 66 -30.83 -4.69 23.98
CA ASP A 66 -30.68 -5.25 25.32
C ASP A 66 -29.31 -5.94 25.48
N PHE A 67 -28.37 -5.21 26.06
CA PHE A 67 -27.02 -5.72 26.31
C PHE A 67 -26.95 -6.76 27.43
N SER A 68 -27.88 -6.75 28.38
CA SER A 68 -27.90 -7.73 29.45
C SER A 68 -28.28 -9.10 28.90
N GLU A 69 -29.35 -9.14 28.10
CA GLU A 69 -29.77 -10.34 27.39
C GLU A 69 -28.67 -10.83 26.43
N PHE A 70 -28.08 -9.91 25.65
CA PHE A 70 -27.02 -10.26 24.71
C PHE A 70 -25.79 -10.86 25.40
N ASN A 71 -25.33 -10.26 26.51
CA ASN A 71 -24.22 -10.79 27.31
C ASN A 71 -24.50 -12.21 27.80
N GLN A 72 -25.70 -12.43 28.35
CA GLN A 72 -26.10 -13.74 28.84
C GLN A 72 -26.14 -14.75 27.71
N ARG A 73 -26.75 -14.39 26.58
CA ARG A 73 -26.81 -15.26 25.40
C ARG A 73 -25.43 -15.61 24.85
N LEU A 74 -24.52 -14.64 24.73
CA LEU A 74 -23.15 -14.91 24.29
C LEU A 74 -22.41 -15.84 25.25
N THR A 75 -22.58 -15.62 26.56
CA THR A 75 -21.96 -16.47 27.60
C THR A 75 -22.53 -17.89 27.57
N ASP A 76 -23.85 -18.04 27.49
CA ASP A 76 -24.52 -19.35 27.47
C ASP A 76 -24.20 -20.13 26.18
N GLN A 77 -24.09 -19.45 25.03
CA GLN A 77 -23.90 -20.09 23.73
C GLN A 77 -22.43 -20.35 23.40
N PHE A 78 -21.50 -19.51 23.89
CA PHE A 78 -20.11 -19.53 23.47
C PHE A 78 -19.09 -19.54 24.62
N GLY A 79 -19.53 -19.45 25.88
CA GLY A 79 -18.65 -19.30 27.05
C GLY A 79 -17.73 -20.49 27.32
N GLU A 80 -18.08 -21.68 26.83
CA GLU A 80 -17.25 -22.89 26.96
C GLU A 80 -16.21 -23.03 25.84
N TYR A 81 -16.26 -22.20 24.80
CA TYR A 81 -15.28 -22.27 23.72
C TYR A 81 -13.93 -21.68 24.12
N GLU A 82 -12.88 -22.23 23.52
CA GLU A 82 -11.52 -21.82 23.79
C GLU A 82 -11.33 -20.31 23.57
N GLY A 83 -10.68 -19.65 24.53
CA GLY A 83 -10.36 -18.24 24.42
C GLY A 83 -11.55 -17.30 24.55
N PHE A 84 -12.72 -17.77 25.01
CA PHE A 84 -13.89 -16.93 25.22
C PHE A 84 -13.56 -15.74 26.13
N LYS A 85 -13.80 -14.54 25.61
CA LYS A 85 -13.70 -13.27 26.33
C LYS A 85 -14.85 -12.40 25.89
N ILE A 86 -15.43 -11.67 26.84
CA ILE A 86 -16.48 -10.69 26.56
C ILE A 86 -16.09 -9.36 27.18
N SER A 87 -16.39 -8.27 26.47
CA SER A 87 -16.06 -6.92 26.91
C SER A 87 -17.13 -5.94 26.46
N GLU A 88 -17.35 -4.92 27.29
CA GLU A 88 -18.23 -3.80 26.98
C GLU A 88 -17.43 -2.50 26.93
N LYS A 89 -17.80 -1.61 26.01
CA LYS A 89 -17.25 -0.25 25.92
C LYS A 89 -18.35 0.73 25.52
N ILE A 90 -18.16 2.00 25.88
CA ILE A 90 -18.93 3.12 25.33
C ILE A 90 -17.95 3.97 24.55
N VAL A 91 -18.29 4.30 23.31
CA VAL A 91 -17.50 5.20 22.47
C VAL A 91 -18.46 6.04 21.66
N ASP A 92 -18.19 7.35 21.60
CA ASP A 92 -19.06 8.34 20.98
C ASP A 92 -20.51 8.27 21.49
N GLY A 93 -20.66 7.94 22.78
CA GLY A 93 -21.96 7.79 23.44
C GLY A 93 -22.70 6.49 23.11
N ILE A 94 -22.15 5.63 22.25
CA ILE A 94 -22.79 4.38 21.82
C ILE A 94 -22.23 3.22 22.62
N LYS A 95 -23.11 2.49 23.31
CA LYS A 95 -22.77 1.24 24.00
C LYS A 95 -22.49 0.16 22.96
N ARG A 96 -21.39 -0.57 23.15
CA ARG A 96 -20.97 -1.68 22.30
C ARG A 96 -20.42 -2.84 23.12
N MET A 97 -20.64 -4.04 22.61
CA MET A 97 -20.17 -5.29 23.21
C MET A 97 -19.39 -6.09 22.18
N LYS A 98 -18.31 -6.72 22.63
CA LYS A 98 -17.48 -7.60 21.82
C LYS A 98 -17.26 -8.89 22.60
N ALA A 99 -17.58 -10.02 21.99
CA ALA A 99 -17.14 -11.33 22.41
C ALA A 99 -16.15 -11.92 21.40
N SER A 100 -15.13 -12.61 21.87
CA SER A 100 -14.16 -13.30 21.04
C SER A 100 -13.95 -14.73 21.54
N PHE A 101 -13.86 -15.71 20.65
CA PHE A 101 -13.58 -17.11 20.97
C PHE A 101 -12.95 -17.82 19.76
N ARG A 102 -12.50 -19.06 19.91
CA ARG A 102 -11.89 -19.85 18.83
C ARG A 102 -12.71 -21.09 18.49
N LEU A 103 -12.82 -21.42 17.20
CA LEU A 103 -13.43 -22.64 16.68
C LEU A 103 -12.63 -23.18 15.49
N GLU A 104 -12.18 -24.43 15.58
CA GLU A 104 -11.52 -25.17 14.49
C GLU A 104 -10.42 -24.35 13.77
N GLY A 105 -9.59 -23.64 14.54
CA GLY A 105 -8.50 -22.82 14.00
C GLY A 105 -8.86 -21.35 13.77
N TRP A 106 -10.15 -21.03 13.61
CA TRP A 106 -10.64 -19.68 13.39
C TRP A 106 -10.81 -18.91 14.71
N GLY A 107 -10.34 -17.66 14.74
CA GLY A 107 -10.81 -16.68 15.70
C GLY A 107 -12.16 -16.14 15.23
N ILE A 108 -13.12 -16.04 16.15
CA ILE A 108 -14.45 -15.49 15.88
C ILE A 108 -14.66 -14.29 16.79
N GLU A 109 -15.09 -13.19 16.21
CA GLU A 109 -15.44 -11.96 16.90
C GLU A 109 -16.91 -11.62 16.68
N VAL A 110 -17.69 -11.58 17.76
CA VAL A 110 -19.08 -11.14 17.72
C VAL A 110 -19.19 -9.74 18.31
N PHE A 111 -19.61 -8.78 17.50
CA PHE A 111 -19.72 -7.38 17.85
C PHE A 111 -21.18 -6.92 17.83
N GLY A 112 -21.66 -6.28 18.90
CA GLY A 112 -23.04 -5.80 19.04
C GLY A 112 -23.12 -4.31 19.39
N GLN A 113 -24.03 -3.59 18.74
CA GLN A 113 -24.35 -2.19 19.02
C GLN A 113 -25.81 -1.85 18.64
N PRO A 114 -26.42 -0.76 19.14
CA PRO A 114 -27.83 -0.42 18.88
C PRO A 114 -28.02 0.26 17.50
N ILE A 115 -27.36 -0.26 16.46
CA ILE A 115 -27.45 0.22 15.08
C ILE A 115 -27.79 -0.98 14.19
N PRO A 116 -28.74 -0.85 13.24
CA PRO A 116 -29.03 -1.92 12.28
C PRO A 116 -27.77 -2.43 11.59
N THR A 117 -27.60 -3.75 11.48
CA THR A 117 -26.36 -4.34 10.92
C THR A 117 -26.02 -3.83 9.52
N SER A 118 -27.05 -3.52 8.71
CA SER A 118 -26.88 -2.92 7.38
C SER A 118 -26.35 -1.47 7.37
N GLU A 119 -26.34 -0.79 8.51
CA GLU A 119 -25.89 0.59 8.69
C GLU A 119 -24.59 0.68 9.50
N GLN A 120 -24.12 -0.44 10.05
CA GLN A 120 -22.87 -0.49 10.79
C GLN A 120 -21.67 -0.35 9.85
N ASN A 121 -20.65 0.37 10.31
CA ASN A 121 -19.49 0.70 9.48
C ASN A 121 -18.74 -0.53 8.95
N ALA A 122 -18.61 -1.61 9.73
CA ALA A 122 -17.95 -2.84 9.27
C ALA A 122 -18.59 -3.42 7.99
N TYR A 123 -19.93 -3.42 7.93
CA TYR A 123 -20.66 -3.86 6.76
C TYR A 123 -20.54 -2.86 5.60
N ARG A 124 -20.65 -1.55 5.88
CA ARG A 124 -20.48 -0.50 4.86
C ARG A 124 -19.11 -0.55 4.19
N HIS A 125 -18.04 -0.69 4.98
CA HIS A 125 -16.66 -0.85 4.48
C HIS A 125 -16.54 -2.07 3.57
N MET A 126 -16.97 -3.24 4.03
CA MET A 126 -16.91 -4.46 3.23
C MET A 126 -17.66 -4.32 1.90
N LEU A 127 -18.81 -3.63 1.86
CA LEU A 127 -19.54 -3.38 0.61
C LEU A 127 -18.80 -2.44 -0.34
N ILE A 128 -18.09 -1.43 0.19
CA ILE A 128 -17.26 -0.53 -0.63
C ILE A 128 -16.08 -1.30 -1.22
N GLU A 129 -15.39 -2.08 -0.39
CA GLU A 129 -14.24 -2.89 -0.79
C GLU A 129 -14.63 -3.93 -1.85
N ASP A 130 -15.73 -4.66 -1.65
CA ASP A 130 -16.29 -5.59 -2.64
C ASP A 130 -16.62 -4.89 -3.96
N ARG A 131 -17.25 -3.71 -3.90
CA ARG A 131 -17.57 -2.93 -5.10
C ARG A 131 -16.30 -2.55 -5.87
N VAL A 132 -15.25 -2.12 -5.17
CA VAL A 132 -13.95 -1.81 -5.79
C VAL A 132 -13.37 -3.06 -6.45
N LEU A 133 -13.31 -4.18 -5.73
CA LEU A 133 -12.76 -5.44 -6.24
C LEU A 133 -13.48 -5.93 -7.51
N LYS A 134 -14.80 -5.76 -7.59
CA LYS A 134 -15.60 -6.10 -8.78
C LYS A 134 -15.22 -5.31 -10.03
N PHE A 135 -14.78 -4.06 -9.86
CA PHE A 135 -14.32 -3.23 -10.98
C PHE A 135 -12.83 -3.37 -11.27
N ALA A 136 -12.03 -3.58 -10.21
CA ALA A 136 -10.58 -3.61 -10.29
C ALA A 136 -10.02 -4.96 -10.74
N GLY A 137 -10.76 -6.05 -10.50
CA GLY A 137 -10.37 -7.40 -10.87
C GLY A 137 -9.37 -8.06 -9.92
N GLU A 138 -8.87 -9.22 -10.33
CA GLU A 138 -8.08 -10.13 -9.48
C GLU A 138 -6.66 -9.62 -9.19
N ASP A 139 -6.08 -8.85 -10.11
CA ASP A 139 -4.77 -8.23 -9.89
C ASP A 139 -4.84 -7.28 -8.70
N PHE A 140 -5.86 -6.40 -8.65
CA PHE A 140 -6.05 -5.49 -7.52
C PHE A 140 -6.25 -6.24 -6.20
N ARG A 141 -7.01 -7.34 -6.22
CA ARG A 141 -7.18 -8.22 -5.05
C ARG A 141 -5.85 -8.75 -4.55
N SER A 142 -5.03 -9.28 -5.47
CA SER A 142 -3.71 -9.83 -5.15
C SER A 142 -2.81 -8.78 -4.51
N LEU A 143 -2.89 -7.53 -4.99
CA LEU A 143 -2.17 -6.40 -4.42
C LEU A 143 -2.66 -6.04 -3.00
N VAL A 144 -3.97 -6.05 -2.74
CA VAL A 144 -4.50 -5.85 -1.38
C VAL A 144 -3.99 -6.96 -0.44
N VAL A 145 -4.08 -8.22 -0.86
CA VAL A 145 -3.61 -9.38 -0.08
C VAL A 145 -2.10 -9.29 0.20
N SER A 146 -1.31 -8.91 -0.81
CA SER A 146 0.12 -8.62 -0.70
C SER A 146 0.40 -7.59 0.39
N MET A 147 -0.25 -6.41 0.31
CA MET A 147 -0.09 -5.34 1.29
C MET A 147 -0.50 -5.79 2.70
N LYS A 148 -1.54 -6.63 2.82
CA LYS A 148 -1.97 -7.19 4.11
C LYS A 148 -0.95 -8.15 4.72
N ARG A 149 -0.36 -9.05 3.92
CA ARG A 149 0.72 -9.94 4.38
C ARG A 149 1.93 -9.16 4.92
N LYS A 150 2.16 -7.96 4.36
CA LYS A 150 3.18 -6.98 4.78
C LYS A 150 2.82 -6.20 6.05
N GLY A 151 1.70 -6.52 6.70
CA GLY A 151 1.23 -5.87 7.93
C GLY A 151 0.35 -4.63 7.72
N THR A 152 0.00 -4.29 6.48
CA THR A 152 -0.95 -3.20 6.21
C THR A 152 -2.37 -3.65 6.54
N LYS A 153 -3.18 -2.81 7.20
CA LYS A 153 -4.60 -3.14 7.41
C LYS A 153 -5.40 -3.01 6.11
N THR A 154 -6.59 -3.60 6.06
CA THR A 154 -7.45 -3.63 4.87
C THR A 154 -7.79 -2.24 4.35
N GLU A 155 -8.40 -1.38 5.17
CA GLU A 155 -8.84 -0.06 4.72
C GLU A 155 -7.66 0.82 4.27
N PRO A 156 -6.51 0.87 4.99
CA PRO A 156 -5.29 1.50 4.47
C PRO A 156 -4.82 0.95 3.12
N ALA A 157 -4.82 -0.37 2.92
CA ALA A 157 -4.40 -0.95 1.65
C ALA A 157 -5.29 -0.49 0.48
N PHE A 158 -6.62 -0.52 0.65
CA PHE A 158 -7.55 0.02 -0.34
C PHE A 158 -7.36 1.52 -0.55
N SER A 159 -7.28 2.30 0.53
CA SER A 159 -7.10 3.75 0.49
C SER A 159 -5.84 4.14 -0.29
N MET A 160 -4.73 3.44 -0.07
CA MET A 160 -3.47 3.64 -0.78
C MET A 160 -3.60 3.29 -2.26
N LEU A 161 -4.16 2.12 -2.59
CA LEU A 161 -4.32 1.67 -3.98
C LEU A 161 -5.30 2.51 -4.80
N LEU A 162 -6.23 3.20 -4.15
CA LEU A 162 -7.22 4.09 -4.78
C LEU A 162 -6.80 5.57 -4.79
N GLY A 163 -5.60 5.89 -4.32
CA GLY A 163 -5.10 7.28 -4.28
C GLY A 163 -5.92 8.17 -3.35
N LEU A 164 -6.45 7.62 -2.26
CA LEU A 164 -7.21 8.37 -1.24
C LEU A 164 -6.31 8.95 -0.14
N GLU A 165 -4.98 8.80 -0.28
CA GLU A 165 -4.00 9.36 0.63
C GLU A 165 -4.16 10.89 0.74
N GLY A 166 -4.14 11.41 1.98
CA GLY A 166 -4.31 12.83 2.26
C GLY A 166 -5.77 13.30 2.42
N LYS A 167 -6.77 12.42 2.27
CA LYS A 167 -8.19 12.74 2.54
C LYS A 167 -8.61 12.56 4.01
N GLY A 168 -7.68 12.22 4.89
CA GLY A 168 -7.95 11.91 6.30
C GLY A 168 -7.36 10.56 6.66
N ASN A 169 -7.89 9.93 7.72
CA ASN A 169 -7.54 8.55 8.02
C ASN A 169 -8.19 7.60 6.99
N ALA A 170 -7.54 6.48 6.69
CA ALA A 170 -7.99 5.56 5.64
C ALA A 170 -9.41 5.02 5.87
N TYR A 171 -9.80 4.85 7.14
CA TYR A 171 -11.14 4.38 7.51
C TYR A 171 -12.21 5.39 7.08
N GLU A 172 -12.05 6.67 7.39
CA GLU A 172 -13.00 7.69 6.95
C GLU A 172 -12.95 7.93 5.44
N ALA A 173 -11.75 7.94 4.86
CA ALA A 173 -11.54 8.25 3.44
C ALA A 173 -12.25 7.26 2.51
N MET A 174 -12.38 5.99 2.91
CA MET A 174 -13.07 4.96 2.12
C MET A 174 -14.57 5.28 1.90
N PHE A 175 -15.22 6.01 2.83
CA PHE A 175 -16.64 6.39 2.65
C PHE A 175 -16.86 7.34 1.47
N GLU A 176 -15.84 8.05 0.99
CA GLU A 176 -15.93 8.87 -0.22
C GLU A 176 -16.35 8.05 -1.45
N ILE A 177 -15.95 6.77 -1.50
CA ILE A 177 -16.23 5.86 -2.62
C ILE A 177 -17.74 5.54 -2.72
N GLU A 178 -18.52 5.69 -1.64
CA GLU A 178 -19.98 5.53 -1.70
C GLU A 178 -20.62 6.48 -2.73
N ASN A 179 -19.99 7.65 -2.95
CA ASN A 179 -20.45 8.67 -3.89
C ASN A 179 -19.79 8.56 -5.28
N TRP A 180 -18.84 7.64 -5.46
CA TRP A 180 -18.19 7.45 -6.76
C TRP A 180 -19.11 6.72 -7.72
N THR A 181 -19.10 7.16 -8.97
CA THR A 181 -19.63 6.41 -10.11
C THR A 181 -18.75 5.19 -10.40
N ASP A 182 -19.31 4.19 -11.06
CA ASP A 182 -18.55 3.00 -11.47
C ASP A 182 -17.36 3.36 -12.36
N GLU A 183 -17.50 4.40 -13.18
CA GLU A 183 -16.42 4.93 -14.02
C GLU A 183 -15.29 5.56 -13.20
N GLN A 184 -15.62 6.30 -12.13
CA GLN A 184 -14.61 6.83 -11.21
C GLN A 184 -13.86 5.73 -10.47
N ILE A 185 -14.55 4.66 -10.05
CA ILE A 185 -13.89 3.49 -9.43
C ILE A 185 -12.93 2.85 -10.43
N LYS A 186 -13.40 2.56 -11.66
CA LYS A 186 -12.55 1.98 -12.71
C LYS A 186 -11.30 2.83 -12.95
N GLN A 187 -11.47 4.14 -13.11
CA GLN A 187 -10.36 5.07 -13.32
C GLN A 187 -9.36 5.08 -12.17
N ALA A 188 -9.83 5.03 -10.92
CA ALA A 188 -8.96 4.96 -9.74
C ALA A 188 -8.22 3.62 -9.63
N CYS A 189 -8.77 2.54 -10.20
CA CYS A 189 -8.13 1.23 -10.20
C CYS A 189 -7.07 1.06 -11.30
N VAL A 190 -7.07 1.93 -12.32
CA VAL A 190 -6.12 1.87 -13.43
C VAL A 190 -4.69 2.01 -12.92
N VAL A 191 -3.87 1.03 -13.28
CA VAL A 191 -2.42 1.11 -13.11
C VAL A 191 -1.83 1.74 -14.36
N TYR A 192 -1.11 2.85 -14.21
CA TYR A 192 -0.44 3.49 -15.34
C TYR A 192 0.83 2.73 -15.68
N GLU A 193 0.87 2.11 -16.86
CA GLU A 193 2.09 1.49 -17.38
C GLU A 193 3.09 2.55 -17.84
N SER A 194 4.33 2.43 -17.36
CA SER A 194 5.44 3.31 -17.71
C SER A 194 6.52 2.54 -18.44
N SER A 195 6.69 2.83 -19.73
CA SER A 195 7.85 2.40 -20.55
C SER A 195 8.83 3.55 -20.82
N SER A 196 8.34 4.80 -20.80
CA SER A 196 9.13 6.03 -20.71
C SER A 196 8.24 7.15 -20.16
N MET A 197 8.62 7.78 -19.05
CA MET A 197 7.79 8.83 -18.43
C MET A 197 8.53 10.16 -18.39
N HIS A 198 8.00 11.13 -19.13
CA HIS A 198 8.52 12.48 -19.17
C HIS A 198 7.66 13.37 -18.28
N PHE A 199 7.88 13.32 -16.96
CA PHE A 199 7.18 14.21 -16.04
C PHE A 199 7.86 15.57 -15.98
N ARG A 200 7.12 16.65 -16.20
CA ARG A 200 7.69 18.01 -16.13
C ARG A 200 7.80 18.55 -14.71
N SER A 201 7.11 17.93 -13.76
CA SER A 201 7.11 18.30 -12.33
C SER A 201 6.66 17.14 -11.45
N LEU A 202 6.96 17.21 -10.15
CA LEU A 202 6.43 16.26 -9.17
C LEU A 202 4.89 16.30 -9.08
N SER A 203 4.28 17.46 -9.32
CA SER A 203 2.82 17.57 -9.41
C SER A 203 2.21 16.71 -10.53
N GLU A 204 2.92 16.51 -11.66
CA GLU A 204 2.47 15.61 -12.73
C GLU A 204 2.62 14.14 -12.34
N LEU A 205 3.72 13.79 -11.66
CA LEU A 205 3.94 12.45 -11.12
C LEU A 205 2.84 12.07 -10.11
N VAL A 206 2.46 12.98 -9.21
CA VAL A 206 1.43 12.77 -8.19
C VAL A 206 0.04 12.56 -8.81
N LYS A 207 -0.30 13.20 -9.94
CA LYS A 207 -1.64 13.13 -10.56
C LYS A 207 -2.12 11.72 -10.89
N LYS A 208 -1.21 10.77 -11.10
CA LYS A 208 -1.57 9.40 -11.49
C LYS A 208 -1.69 8.44 -10.33
N SER A 209 -1.15 8.80 -9.17
CA SER A 209 -1.12 8.08 -7.88
C SER A 209 -0.60 6.64 -7.85
N LYS A 210 -0.70 5.87 -8.94
CA LYS A 210 -0.38 4.45 -9.02
C LYS A 210 0.25 4.11 -10.36
N TYR A 211 1.37 3.42 -10.33
CA TYR A 211 2.17 3.06 -11.49
C TYR A 211 2.59 1.60 -11.48
N SER A 212 2.72 1.06 -12.69
CA SER A 212 3.61 -0.07 -12.99
C SER A 212 4.69 0.44 -13.93
N TYR A 213 5.87 -0.15 -13.82
CA TYR A 213 7.11 0.30 -14.43
C TYR A 213 7.80 -0.89 -15.06
N LYS A 214 7.96 -0.81 -16.37
CA LYS A 214 8.65 -1.80 -17.18
C LYS A 214 9.84 -1.08 -17.81
N PRO A 215 11.04 -1.16 -17.19
CA PRO A 215 12.21 -0.48 -17.71
C PRO A 215 12.46 -0.89 -19.18
N SER A 216 12.71 0.10 -20.03
CA SER A 216 13.15 -0.14 -21.42
C SER A 216 14.63 -0.51 -21.42
N LYS A 217 15.13 -1.16 -22.47
CA LYS A 217 16.57 -1.47 -22.61
C LYS A 217 17.46 -0.23 -22.58
N ASP A 218 16.93 0.94 -22.94
CA ASP A 218 17.66 2.21 -22.97
C ASP A 218 17.78 2.87 -21.58
N HIS A 219 16.94 2.46 -20.62
CA HIS A 219 16.98 2.91 -19.21
C HIS A 219 17.78 1.94 -18.30
N ILE A 220 18.37 0.91 -18.90
CA ILE A 220 19.24 -0.05 -18.24
C ILE A 220 20.67 0.30 -18.67
N ASP A 221 21.39 1.01 -17.82
CA ASP A 221 22.77 1.37 -18.11
C ASP A 221 23.70 0.13 -18.05
N PRO A 222 24.37 -0.25 -19.16
CA PRO A 222 25.36 -1.32 -19.16
C PRO A 222 26.65 -0.97 -18.40
N VAL A 223 26.90 0.31 -18.06
CA VAL A 223 28.16 0.78 -17.47
C VAL A 223 28.28 0.47 -15.97
N PHE A 224 27.19 0.13 -15.27
CA PHE A 224 27.23 -0.33 -13.85
C PHE A 224 27.39 -1.85 -13.66
N GLY A 225 27.71 -2.59 -14.73
CA GLY A 225 28.37 -3.90 -14.66
C GLY A 225 27.81 -4.97 -15.60
N PRO A 226 28.66 -5.85 -16.16
CA PRO A 226 28.30 -6.78 -17.24
C PRO A 226 27.36 -7.93 -16.84
N ASP A 227 26.90 -8.01 -15.59
CA ASP A 227 26.07 -9.11 -15.05
C ASP A 227 24.67 -8.68 -14.56
N ARG A 228 24.27 -7.39 -14.69
CA ARG A 228 23.00 -6.91 -14.11
C ARG A 228 21.79 -6.90 -15.06
N GLU A 229 21.96 -7.23 -16.34
CA GLU A 229 20.89 -7.07 -17.35
C GLU A 229 19.64 -7.98 -17.13
N TYR A 230 19.61 -8.82 -16.09
CA TYR A 230 18.44 -9.65 -15.75
C TYR A 230 18.19 -9.77 -14.23
N SER A 231 18.83 -8.96 -13.39
CA SER A 231 18.87 -9.27 -11.96
C SER A 231 17.56 -8.99 -11.21
N PHE A 232 16.68 -8.12 -11.73
CA PHE A 232 15.45 -7.69 -11.03
C PHE A 232 14.14 -7.99 -11.79
N GLN A 233 14.16 -8.93 -12.75
CA GLN A 233 12.98 -9.29 -13.59
C GLN A 233 11.74 -9.63 -12.76
N CYS A 234 11.91 -10.27 -11.60
CA CYS A 234 10.81 -10.61 -10.70
C CYS A 234 10.00 -9.39 -10.23
N TYR A 235 10.62 -8.21 -10.18
CA TYR A 235 9.98 -6.94 -9.82
C TYR A 235 9.47 -6.15 -11.02
N ILE A 236 9.73 -6.59 -12.25
CA ILE A 236 9.05 -6.07 -13.44
C ILE A 236 7.66 -6.72 -13.54
N ASP A 237 7.60 -8.00 -13.18
CA ASP A 237 6.40 -8.81 -13.29
C ASP A 237 5.43 -8.55 -12.12
N ASP A 238 5.95 -8.17 -10.94
CA ASP A 238 5.16 -8.05 -9.72
C ASP A 238 5.67 -6.92 -8.80
N HIS A 239 5.07 -5.75 -8.99
CA HIS A 239 5.31 -4.56 -8.20
C HIS A 239 4.15 -3.58 -8.26
N ILE A 240 4.16 -2.64 -7.32
CA ILE A 240 3.32 -1.44 -7.37
C ILE A 240 4.17 -0.26 -6.95
N ILE A 241 4.04 0.84 -7.67
CA ILE A 241 4.55 2.13 -7.24
C ILE A 241 3.37 3.04 -6.93
N LEU A 242 3.32 3.54 -5.71
CA LEU A 242 2.35 4.52 -5.24
C LEU A 242 3.05 5.87 -5.10
N VAL A 243 2.39 6.92 -5.58
CA VAL A 243 2.88 8.29 -5.44
C VAL A 243 1.79 9.18 -4.86
N SER A 244 2.07 9.82 -3.73
CA SER A 244 1.19 10.80 -3.12
C SER A 244 1.84 12.16 -2.98
N ARG A 245 0.99 13.17 -2.77
CA ARG A 245 1.43 14.54 -2.57
C ARG A 245 2.18 14.67 -1.24
N GLY A 246 3.32 15.36 -1.25
CA GLY A 246 3.99 15.76 -0.02
C GLY A 246 3.41 17.05 0.58
N VAL A 247 4.24 17.79 1.31
CA VAL A 247 3.82 19.01 2.02
C VAL A 247 3.30 20.12 1.09
N ASN A 248 3.74 20.16 -0.16
CA ASN A 248 3.24 21.06 -1.19
C ASN A 248 3.33 20.40 -2.60
N GLU A 249 3.29 21.16 -3.69
CA GLU A 249 3.38 20.62 -5.07
C GLU A 249 4.78 20.22 -5.55
N ASP A 250 5.81 20.68 -4.83
CA ASP A 250 7.22 20.43 -5.06
C ASP A 250 7.75 19.22 -4.26
N TYR A 251 6.85 18.49 -3.59
CA TYR A 251 7.14 17.27 -2.85
C TYR A 251 6.24 16.12 -3.31
N ALA A 252 6.83 14.93 -3.44
CA ALA A 252 6.08 13.70 -3.65
C ALA A 252 6.59 12.60 -2.71
N HIS A 253 5.66 11.87 -2.10
CA HIS A 253 5.99 10.64 -1.39
C HIS A 253 5.88 9.47 -2.37
N VAL A 254 6.93 8.66 -2.45
CA VAL A 254 6.98 7.48 -3.30
C VAL A 254 7.07 6.25 -2.42
N THR A 255 6.18 5.29 -2.64
CA THR A 255 6.24 3.96 -2.02
C THR A 255 6.29 2.91 -3.13
N ILE A 256 7.32 2.08 -3.10
CA ILE A 256 7.51 0.98 -4.05
C ILE A 256 7.39 -0.34 -3.28
N HIS A 257 6.43 -1.16 -3.67
CA HIS A 257 6.26 -2.50 -3.14
C HIS A 257 6.80 -3.52 -4.15
N GLY A 258 7.78 -4.34 -3.74
CA GLY A 258 8.22 -5.51 -4.50
C GLY A 258 7.49 -6.76 -4.03
N LYS A 259 7.04 -7.60 -4.98
CA LYS A 259 6.48 -8.97 -4.83
C LYS A 259 6.54 -9.56 -3.42
N ASP A 260 5.70 -9.12 -2.49
CA ASP A 260 5.70 -9.59 -1.09
C ASP A 260 6.98 -9.48 -0.24
N GLU A 261 8.11 -9.04 -0.80
CA GLU A 261 9.43 -9.18 -0.16
C GLU A 261 9.90 -7.88 0.50
N PHE A 262 9.83 -6.77 -0.24
CA PHE A 262 10.41 -5.50 0.19
C PHE A 262 9.43 -4.34 -0.01
N THR A 263 9.65 -3.28 0.75
CA THR A 263 9.03 -1.98 0.53
C THR A 263 10.07 -0.90 0.68
N PHE A 264 10.19 -0.06 -0.33
CA PHE A 264 11.02 1.14 -0.33
C PHE A 264 10.11 2.36 -0.26
N LYS A 265 10.43 3.31 0.62
CA LYS A 265 9.75 4.61 0.65
C LYS A 265 10.76 5.73 0.59
N CYS A 266 10.38 6.84 -0.01
CA CYS A 266 11.12 8.09 0.09
C CYS A 266 10.23 9.30 -0.16
N THR A 267 10.76 10.48 0.17
CA THR A 267 10.27 11.78 -0.26
C THR A 267 11.16 12.31 -1.37
N LEU A 268 10.55 12.67 -2.51
CA LEU A 268 11.17 13.39 -3.60
C LEU A 268 10.89 14.89 -3.45
N ILE A 269 11.92 15.71 -3.62
CA ILE A 269 11.86 17.17 -3.49
C ILE A 269 12.39 17.82 -4.76
N ASP A 270 11.64 18.75 -5.37
CA ASP A 270 12.15 19.54 -6.51
C ASP A 270 13.22 20.53 -6.02
N VAL A 271 14.48 20.23 -6.31
CA VAL A 271 15.63 21.01 -5.85
C VAL A 271 15.58 22.44 -6.38
N ARG A 272 15.08 22.66 -7.60
CA ARG A 272 15.05 24.02 -8.19
C ARG A 272 14.09 24.93 -7.41
N LYS A 273 13.04 24.36 -6.86
CA LYS A 273 11.99 25.08 -6.14
C LYS A 273 12.33 25.24 -4.67
N GLU A 274 12.78 24.18 -4.04
CA GLU A 274 12.93 24.12 -2.57
C GLU A 274 14.39 24.30 -2.09
N ASN A 275 15.38 23.99 -2.93
CA ASN A 275 16.80 24.07 -2.54
C ASN A 275 17.71 24.58 -3.69
N PRO A 276 17.48 25.80 -4.19
CA PRO A 276 18.18 26.30 -5.39
C PRO A 276 19.70 26.47 -5.18
N SER A 277 20.19 26.60 -3.95
CA SER A 277 21.63 26.65 -3.65
C SER A 277 22.32 25.31 -3.95
N LEU A 278 21.64 24.18 -3.77
CA LEU A 278 22.16 22.86 -4.12
C LEU A 278 22.41 22.71 -5.62
N ILE A 279 21.66 23.42 -6.49
CA ILE A 279 21.88 23.40 -7.94
C ILE A 279 23.28 23.86 -8.32
N GLN A 280 23.80 24.92 -7.68
CA GLN A 280 25.13 25.44 -8.00
C GLN A 280 26.22 24.42 -7.66
N VAL A 281 26.07 23.73 -6.54
CA VAL A 281 27.02 22.70 -6.10
C VAL A 281 26.91 21.43 -6.95
N LEU A 282 25.69 21.03 -7.34
CA LEU A 282 25.48 19.94 -8.28
C LEU A 282 26.18 20.22 -9.62
N LYS A 283 26.04 21.44 -10.17
CA LYS A 283 26.75 21.87 -11.38
C LYS A 283 28.26 21.86 -11.22
N ALA A 284 28.80 22.37 -10.10
CA ALA A 284 30.24 22.41 -9.84
C ALA A 284 30.86 21.03 -9.56
N SER A 285 30.05 20.04 -9.16
CA SER A 285 30.50 18.66 -8.93
C SER A 285 30.63 17.81 -10.21
N VAL A 286 30.45 18.44 -11.37
CA VAL A 286 30.62 17.86 -12.71
C VAL A 286 32.09 18.01 -13.11
N ILE A 287 32.75 16.90 -13.50
CA ILE A 287 34.11 16.97 -14.05
C ILE A 287 34.01 17.47 -15.49
N GLU A 288 34.60 18.63 -15.80
CA GLU A 288 34.73 19.13 -17.17
C GLU A 288 35.59 18.13 -17.98
N ASP A 289 34.98 17.39 -18.91
CA ASP A 289 35.71 16.82 -20.04
C ASP A 289 35.91 17.96 -21.04
N TYR A 290 37.17 18.38 -21.22
CA TYR A 290 37.60 19.60 -21.92
C TYR A 290 37.38 19.61 -23.45
N GLU A 291 36.47 18.81 -24.02
CA GLU A 291 36.30 18.72 -25.49
C GLU A 291 34.95 19.21 -26.06
N HIS A 292 33.98 19.62 -25.25
CA HIS A 292 32.71 20.16 -25.79
C HIS A 292 32.26 21.44 -25.07
N GLU A 293 32.67 22.59 -25.61
CA GLU A 293 32.09 23.90 -25.32
C GLU A 293 30.66 23.96 -25.89
N GLU A 294 29.66 23.88 -25.01
CA GLU A 294 28.25 24.30 -25.14
C GLU A 294 27.29 23.23 -24.61
N TYR A 295 27.08 23.18 -23.29
CA TYR A 295 26.03 22.35 -22.72
C TYR A 295 25.29 23.04 -21.57
N GLU A 296 24.43 24.00 -21.94
CA GLU A 296 23.36 24.51 -21.08
C GLU A 296 22.20 23.49 -21.01
N TYR A 297 22.34 22.44 -20.20
CA TYR A 297 21.35 21.35 -20.14
C TYR A 297 20.23 21.48 -19.09
N ALA A 298 20.20 22.54 -18.28
CA ALA A 298 19.19 22.66 -17.22
C ALA A 298 17.81 23.16 -17.72
N ASP A 299 17.78 23.92 -18.81
CA ASP A 299 16.58 24.66 -19.25
C ASP A 299 15.88 24.05 -20.47
N THR A 300 16.46 23.01 -21.09
CA THR A 300 15.96 22.39 -22.33
C THR A 300 15.41 20.97 -22.16
N MET A 301 15.50 20.37 -20.96
CA MET A 301 15.11 18.97 -20.77
C MET A 301 13.66 18.82 -20.27
N PRO A 302 12.85 17.94 -20.88
CA PRO A 302 11.40 17.84 -20.63
C PRO A 302 11.00 17.13 -19.31
N TYR A 303 11.93 16.96 -18.35
CA TYR A 303 11.76 16.12 -17.14
C TYR A 303 11.95 16.88 -15.82
N ILE A 304 11.67 16.23 -14.68
CA ILE A 304 12.03 16.69 -13.34
C ILE A 304 13.57 16.77 -13.28
N GLY A 305 14.11 18.00 -13.35
CA GLY A 305 15.54 18.23 -13.58
C GLY A 305 16.45 17.70 -12.46
N ALA A 306 16.29 18.19 -11.23
CA ALA A 306 17.06 17.74 -10.09
C ALA A 306 16.13 17.47 -8.91
N VAL A 307 16.28 16.28 -8.32
CA VAL A 307 15.48 15.81 -7.20
C VAL A 307 16.40 15.48 -6.04
N GLU A 308 16.02 15.96 -4.85
CA GLU A 308 16.61 15.51 -3.59
C GLU A 308 15.72 14.41 -3.02
N VAL A 309 16.35 13.29 -2.64
CA VAL A 309 15.71 12.14 -1.99
C VAL A 309 15.95 12.24 -0.49
N ARG A 310 14.87 12.23 0.29
CA ARG A 310 14.88 12.24 1.76
C ARG A 310 13.94 11.19 2.34
N ASP A 311 13.98 11.02 3.66
CA ASP A 311 13.05 10.18 4.43
C ASP A 311 13.00 8.75 3.88
N VAL A 312 14.18 8.20 3.54
CA VAL A 312 14.25 6.86 2.98
C VAL A 312 13.87 5.84 4.06
N GLU A 313 12.96 4.94 3.73
CA GLU A 313 12.63 3.77 4.54
C GLU A 313 12.83 2.51 3.72
N TRP A 314 13.38 1.47 4.36
CA TRP A 314 13.51 0.14 3.80
C TRP A 314 12.87 -0.87 4.75
N ILE A 315 11.92 -1.66 4.23
CA ILE A 315 11.19 -2.65 5.00
C ILE A 315 11.34 -4.00 4.31
N CYS A 316 11.95 -4.97 5.01
CA CYS A 316 12.00 -6.37 4.61
C CYS A 316 10.85 -7.13 5.27
N HIS A 317 10.03 -7.80 4.46
CA HIS A 317 8.89 -8.61 4.91
C HIS A 317 9.21 -10.09 4.99
N LEU A 318 10.42 -10.48 4.58
CA LEU A 318 10.91 -11.84 4.68
C LEU A 318 11.40 -12.16 6.11
N PRO A 319 11.26 -13.42 6.57
CA PRO A 319 11.74 -13.85 7.88
C PRO A 319 13.24 -13.62 8.09
N GLU A 320 14.01 -13.71 7.00
CA GLU A 320 15.42 -13.37 6.92
C GLU A 320 15.62 -12.44 5.73
N GLU A 321 16.66 -11.60 5.76
CA GLU A 321 16.90 -10.57 4.75
C GLU A 321 17.91 -11.05 3.69
N PRO A 322 17.47 -11.61 2.55
CA PRO A 322 18.37 -12.03 1.48
C PRO A 322 19.01 -10.81 0.83
N LYS A 323 20.29 -10.58 1.14
CA LYS A 323 21.08 -9.47 0.61
C LYS A 323 20.98 -9.33 -0.91
N GLU A 324 21.14 -10.43 -1.65
CA GLU A 324 21.09 -10.41 -3.12
C GLU A 324 19.73 -9.95 -3.64
N LEU A 325 18.64 -10.38 -3.01
CA LEU A 325 17.28 -10.01 -3.42
C LEU A 325 16.97 -8.55 -3.11
N GLY A 326 17.50 -8.03 -2.00
CA GLY A 326 17.46 -6.60 -1.69
C GLY A 326 18.32 -5.75 -2.63
N GLU A 327 19.50 -6.22 -3.06
CA GLU A 327 20.31 -5.58 -4.11
C GLU A 327 19.53 -5.49 -5.43
N LYS A 328 18.81 -6.56 -5.79
CA LYS A 328 17.94 -6.61 -6.97
C LYS A 328 16.76 -5.64 -6.85
N PHE A 329 16.07 -5.62 -5.72
CA PHE A 329 14.95 -4.70 -5.50
C PHE A 329 15.41 -3.24 -5.53
N PHE A 330 16.52 -2.93 -4.87
CA PHE A 330 17.06 -1.57 -4.88
C PHE A 330 17.49 -1.14 -6.28
N THR A 331 18.02 -2.06 -7.10
CA THR A 331 18.34 -1.78 -8.51
C THR A 331 17.07 -1.40 -9.28
N PHE A 332 15.96 -2.14 -9.07
CA PHE A 332 14.65 -1.81 -9.65
C PHE A 332 14.13 -0.43 -9.19
N VAL A 333 14.17 -0.16 -7.88
CA VAL A 333 13.82 1.13 -7.28
C VAL A 333 14.62 2.27 -7.92
N SER A 334 15.93 2.12 -7.98
CA SER A 334 16.83 3.14 -8.56
C SER A 334 16.51 3.41 -10.03
N SER A 335 16.23 2.35 -10.80
CA SER A 335 15.83 2.50 -12.20
C SER A 335 14.53 3.31 -12.32
N PHE A 336 13.53 3.05 -11.47
CA PHE A 336 12.30 3.84 -11.47
C PHE A 336 12.55 5.31 -11.10
N LEU A 337 13.34 5.59 -10.06
CA LEU A 337 13.62 6.97 -9.61
C LEU A 337 14.41 7.77 -10.67
N LEU A 338 15.34 7.12 -11.36
CA LEU A 338 16.09 7.71 -12.47
C LEU A 338 15.23 7.90 -13.73
N ASN A 339 14.25 7.03 -13.95
CA ASN A 339 13.26 7.26 -15.01
C ASN A 339 12.33 8.44 -14.70
N CYS A 340 12.13 8.79 -13.42
CA CYS A 340 11.33 9.95 -13.02
C CYS A 340 12.11 11.27 -13.05
N SER A 341 13.43 11.23 -12.90
CA SER A 341 14.25 12.43 -12.70
C SER A 341 15.67 12.28 -13.23
N TYR A 342 16.23 13.39 -13.72
CA TYR A 342 17.54 13.41 -14.35
C TYR A 342 18.65 13.33 -13.28
N ASN A 343 18.64 14.22 -12.29
CA ASN A 343 19.64 14.19 -11.22
C ASN A 343 19.02 13.76 -9.89
N LEU A 344 19.46 12.62 -9.35
CA LEU A 344 19.14 12.21 -7.98
C LEU A 344 20.27 12.60 -7.05
N SER A 345 19.93 13.31 -5.98
CA SER A 345 20.84 13.70 -4.91
C SER A 345 20.28 13.34 -3.54
N ALA A 346 21.14 13.04 -2.57
CA ALA A 346 20.74 12.78 -1.19
C ALA A 346 21.88 13.10 -0.23
N ASP A 347 21.57 13.51 1.00
CA ASP A 347 22.53 13.40 2.10
C ASP A 347 22.83 11.90 2.29
N ILE A 348 24.12 11.53 2.34
CA ILE A 348 24.53 10.13 2.45
C ILE A 348 23.88 9.41 3.65
N LYS A 349 23.54 10.15 4.71
CA LYS A 349 22.86 9.62 5.90
C LYS A 349 21.43 9.15 5.60
N GLU A 350 20.74 9.76 4.64
CA GLU A 350 19.41 9.32 4.22
C GLU A 350 19.48 7.91 3.63
N LEU A 351 20.62 7.50 3.05
CA LEU A 351 20.75 6.17 2.46
C LEU A 351 21.19 5.08 3.44
N GLU A 352 21.33 5.40 4.72
CA GLU A 352 21.66 4.43 5.77
C GLU A 352 20.74 3.19 5.77
N PRO A 353 19.41 3.30 5.59
CA PRO A 353 18.49 2.15 5.55
C PRO A 353 18.77 1.18 4.41
N VAL A 354 19.39 1.64 3.32
CA VAL A 354 19.68 0.82 2.14
C VAL A 354 21.18 0.55 1.94
N LYS A 355 22.04 1.02 2.86
CA LYS A 355 23.51 1.02 2.71
C LYS A 355 24.10 -0.34 2.33
N GLU A 356 23.53 -1.42 2.87
CA GLU A 356 24.02 -2.79 2.67
C GLU A 356 23.75 -3.31 1.25
N TYR A 357 22.71 -2.80 0.59
CA TYR A 357 22.32 -3.15 -0.77
C TYR A 357 23.00 -2.26 -1.81
N ILE A 358 23.30 -1.03 -1.44
CA ILE A 358 23.91 -0.05 -2.36
C ILE A 358 25.43 -0.01 -2.28
N LYS A 359 26.04 -0.87 -1.46
CA LYS A 359 27.50 -0.84 -1.23
C LYS A 359 28.32 -0.91 -2.52
N LYS A 360 27.85 -1.72 -3.48
CA LYS A 360 28.45 -1.84 -4.82
C LYS A 360 28.22 -0.61 -5.68
N ASP A 361 27.16 0.15 -5.43
CA ASP A 361 26.75 1.33 -6.19
C ASP A 361 27.37 2.61 -5.63
N LEU A 362 27.63 2.67 -4.31
CA LEU A 362 28.26 3.80 -3.62
C LEU A 362 29.64 4.17 -4.16
N GLN A 363 30.38 3.22 -4.74
CA GLN A 363 31.68 3.50 -5.36
C GLN A 363 31.54 4.29 -6.67
N PHE A 364 30.36 4.23 -7.28
CA PHE A 364 30.06 4.90 -8.53
C PHE A 364 29.34 6.23 -8.34
N MET A 365 28.80 6.50 -7.15
CA MET A 365 28.15 7.76 -6.82
C MET A 365 29.20 8.85 -6.51
N LEU A 366 28.95 10.06 -7.00
CA LEU A 366 29.82 11.22 -6.74
C LEU A 366 29.48 11.81 -5.37
N LYS A 367 30.48 11.99 -4.52
CA LYS A 367 30.33 12.59 -3.18
C LYS A 367 30.78 14.04 -3.21
N PHE A 368 30.02 14.93 -2.59
CA PHE A 368 30.37 16.34 -2.50
C PHE A 368 29.87 16.95 -1.18
N PRO A 369 30.56 17.96 -0.62
CA PRO A 369 30.11 18.64 0.57
C PRO A 369 29.01 19.67 0.22
N PHE A 370 27.97 19.74 1.03
CA PHE A 370 26.93 20.78 0.95
C PHE A 370 26.37 21.04 2.35
N GLU A 371 26.35 22.31 2.78
CA GLU A 371 25.82 22.75 4.08
C GLU A 371 26.29 21.91 5.29
N GLY A 372 27.58 21.55 5.32
CA GLY A 372 28.17 20.76 6.41
C GLY A 372 27.81 19.26 6.39
N LYS A 373 27.15 18.79 5.34
CA LYS A 373 26.81 17.38 5.09
C LYS A 373 27.60 16.82 3.91
N THR A 374 27.66 15.50 3.84
CA THR A 374 28.20 14.79 2.67
C THR A 374 27.04 14.34 1.81
N TYR A 375 26.84 15.02 0.69
CA TYR A 375 25.87 14.63 -0.30
C TYR A 375 26.46 13.63 -1.28
N ILE A 376 25.59 12.82 -1.85
CA ILE A 376 25.90 11.97 -2.99
C ILE A 376 24.95 12.27 -4.13
N ARG A 377 25.41 12.01 -5.36
CA ARG A 377 24.58 12.01 -6.56
C ARG A 377 24.91 10.84 -7.49
N THR A 378 23.92 10.42 -8.27
CA THR A 378 24.12 9.42 -9.33
C THR A 378 25.00 10.00 -10.45
N ARG A 379 25.87 9.16 -11.03
CA ARG A 379 26.97 9.59 -11.92
C ARG A 379 26.56 9.85 -13.36
N GLN A 380 25.44 9.31 -13.83
CA GLN A 380 24.98 9.57 -15.18
C GLN A 380 24.07 10.78 -15.17
N LEU A 381 24.53 11.83 -15.83
CA LEU A 381 23.97 12.16 -17.13
C LEU A 381 24.98 12.97 -17.95
N TRP A 382 25.50 12.29 -18.95
CA TRP A 382 26.36 12.76 -20.02
C TRP A 382 25.86 12.12 -21.30
#